data_AF-A0A654KGV3-F1
#
_entry.id   AF-A0A654KGV3-F1
#
_cell.length_a   1.000
_cell.length_b   1.000
_cell.length_c   1.000
_cell.angle_alpha   90.00
_cell.angle_beta   90.00
_cell.angle_gamma   90.00
#
_symmetry.space_group_name_H-M   'P 1'
#
loop_
_entity.id
_entity.type
_entity.pdbx_description
1 polymer ?
#
loop_
_entity_poly.entity_id
_entity_poly.type
_entity_poly.pdbx_seq_one_letter_code
_entity_poly.pdbx_strand_id
1 'polypeptide(L)'
;MRVLVTGGCGFIGHHFVDFATNHSSKIYKKVLNLDNLSYASINCPNGDFILGDICDEGLLYKVLREHKIDTLVHFAAQTHVDRSIQNPTPFVTDNIQGTISLLTCCTEYIKETGVNFKFVYISTDEVYGSIAPNTSPLSETQPLHPRNPYAVSKASAELFVQAWVNTFAFPAVITRSSNNYGTGQHTEKFIPKIIDRALKWSSIPIYGNGHASREWLHVLDNCEAIHGLLTSDIKFKGQVFNITSSDSYTNIDLANMVCEKLDELKPHSKGSYKQLIEFVDDRPGHDMRYAIDSSKIKSTLSWTPTRLIADHINELVEGASPEVLPHTEKAHLLHFPKYTDTRGSVSPRELHALHNQTGTNFVQENFTKSVLGTLRGLHFQRERPQAKLIQVLEGKILDVVVDLRPHSDEFGTWKSFKLKQGDSLFVPAGYAHGYLTLSESSYVLYKLSDFYDPKDQYSIRYDDQYLNIDWGGEISADDYVLSPKDRQGMTWSEFLNSI
;
A
#
# COMPACT_ATOMS: atom_id res chain seq x y z
N MET A 1 11.63 -23.66 -18.09
CA MET A 1 12.38 -22.68 -17.27
C MET A 1 12.09 -22.93 -15.80
N ARG A 2 13.08 -22.71 -14.93
CA ARG A 2 12.99 -22.61 -13.47
C ARG A 2 13.19 -21.15 -13.11
N VAL A 3 12.07 -20.46 -12.89
CA VAL A 3 12.02 -19.00 -12.82
C VAL A 3 12.06 -18.53 -11.37
N LEU A 4 12.96 -17.60 -11.08
CA LEU A 4 12.89 -16.75 -9.89
C LEU A 4 12.18 -15.45 -10.27
N VAL A 5 11.09 -15.15 -9.59
CA VAL A 5 10.39 -13.87 -9.68
C VAL A 5 10.67 -13.11 -8.39
N THR A 6 11.25 -11.91 -8.49
CA THR A 6 11.40 -11.05 -7.30
C THR A 6 10.25 -10.06 -7.26
N GLY A 7 9.69 -9.75 -6.10
CA GLY A 7 8.61 -8.78 -5.97
C GLY A 7 7.25 -9.33 -6.40
N GLY A 8 7.08 -10.66 -6.36
CA GLY A 8 5.88 -11.34 -6.83
C GLY A 8 4.69 -11.24 -5.89
N CYS A 9 4.81 -10.65 -4.69
CA CYS A 9 3.65 -10.32 -3.86
C CYS A 9 3.13 -8.88 -4.13
N GLY A 10 3.82 -8.08 -4.97
CA GLY A 10 3.35 -6.78 -5.46
C GLY A 10 2.44 -6.90 -6.69
N PHE A 11 1.81 -5.81 -7.12
CA PHE A 11 0.74 -5.82 -8.15
C PHE A 11 1.10 -6.57 -9.44
N ILE A 12 2.05 -6.08 -10.22
CA ILE A 12 2.39 -6.69 -11.52
C ILE A 12 3.04 -8.07 -11.32
N GLY A 13 3.90 -8.20 -10.32
CA GLY A 13 4.59 -9.44 -10.01
C GLY A 13 3.64 -10.58 -9.64
N HIS A 14 2.60 -10.29 -8.85
CA HIS A 14 1.55 -11.24 -8.48
C HIS A 14 0.85 -11.82 -9.70
N HIS A 15 0.37 -10.94 -10.58
CA HIS A 15 -0.27 -11.34 -11.84
C HIS A 15 0.68 -12.16 -12.72
N PHE A 16 1.97 -11.82 -12.76
CA PHE A 16 2.94 -12.60 -13.52
C PHE A 16 3.19 -14.00 -12.92
N VAL A 17 3.28 -14.13 -11.59
CA VAL A 17 3.45 -15.44 -10.94
C VAL A 17 2.23 -16.32 -11.19
N ASP A 18 1.02 -15.77 -11.04
CA ASP A 18 -0.22 -16.50 -11.30
C ASP A 18 -0.37 -16.87 -12.79
N PHE A 19 0.00 -15.96 -13.69
CA PHE A 19 0.06 -16.22 -15.13
C PHE A 19 1.03 -17.37 -15.44
N ALA A 20 2.26 -17.30 -14.90
CA ALA A 20 3.30 -18.30 -15.15
C ALA A 20 2.93 -19.68 -14.59
N THR A 21 2.34 -19.71 -13.39
CA THR A 21 1.98 -20.96 -12.70
C THR A 21 0.78 -21.64 -13.34
N ASN A 22 -0.27 -20.87 -13.68
CA ASN A 22 -1.55 -21.44 -14.14
C ASN A 22 -1.65 -21.55 -15.66
N HIS A 23 -1.28 -20.50 -16.39
CA HIS A 23 -1.56 -20.38 -17.83
C HIS A 23 -0.45 -20.97 -18.71
N SER A 24 0.76 -21.13 -18.16
CA SER A 24 1.95 -21.53 -18.91
C SER A 24 2.77 -22.64 -18.23
N SER A 25 2.12 -23.49 -17.44
CA SER A 25 2.76 -24.54 -16.63
C SER A 25 3.65 -25.51 -17.43
N LYS A 26 3.38 -25.70 -18.73
CA LYS A 26 4.21 -26.53 -19.62
C LYS A 26 5.59 -25.90 -19.92
N ILE A 27 5.70 -24.58 -19.81
CA ILE A 27 6.90 -23.80 -20.11
C ILE A 27 7.68 -23.54 -18.80
N TYR A 28 6.96 -23.25 -17.73
CA TYR A 28 7.51 -22.96 -16.41
C TYR A 28 7.46 -24.21 -15.53
N LYS A 29 8.60 -24.91 -15.43
CA LYS A 29 8.75 -26.12 -14.61
C LYS A 29 8.71 -25.81 -13.11
N LYS A 30 9.11 -24.60 -12.74
CA LYS A 30 9.11 -24.09 -11.37
C LYS A 30 9.03 -22.57 -11.43
N VAL A 31 8.18 -21.99 -10.60
CA VAL A 31 8.10 -20.55 -10.35
C VAL A 31 8.33 -20.36 -8.86
N LEU A 32 9.35 -19.59 -8.52
CA LEU A 32 9.74 -19.29 -7.14
C LEU A 32 9.61 -17.79 -6.95
N ASN A 33 8.82 -17.37 -5.97
CA ASN A 33 8.62 -15.97 -5.64
C ASN A 33 9.52 -15.57 -4.47
N LEU A 34 10.35 -14.55 -4.63
CA LEU A 34 11.14 -13.92 -3.57
C LEU A 34 10.62 -12.50 -3.32
N ASP A 35 10.15 -12.24 -2.11
CA ASP A 35 9.56 -10.95 -1.73
C ASP A 35 9.86 -10.65 -0.26
N ASN A 36 10.02 -9.37 0.09
CA ASN A 36 10.27 -8.94 1.46
C ASN A 36 8.98 -8.53 2.20
N LEU A 37 7.81 -8.65 1.56
CA LEU A 37 6.50 -8.27 2.11
C LEU A 37 6.44 -6.82 2.59
N SER A 38 7.02 -5.91 1.80
CA SER A 38 6.93 -4.49 2.04
C SER A 38 5.49 -3.97 1.96
N TYR A 39 5.28 -2.67 2.19
CA TYR A 39 3.96 -2.04 2.22
C TYR A 39 3.12 -2.26 0.95
N ALA A 40 3.76 -2.50 -0.20
CA ALA A 40 3.09 -2.61 -1.49
C ALA A 40 2.64 -4.05 -1.82
N SER A 41 2.92 -5.00 -0.94
CA SER A 41 2.56 -6.40 -1.13
C SER A 41 1.06 -6.59 -0.85
N ILE A 42 0.33 -7.14 -1.83
CA ILE A 42 -1.13 -7.32 -1.76
C ILE A 42 -1.44 -8.66 -1.10
N ASN A 43 -0.95 -9.73 -1.72
CA ASN A 43 -1.05 -11.11 -1.27
C ASN A 43 0.03 -11.92 -1.98
N CYS A 44 0.53 -12.97 -1.33
CA CYS A 44 1.47 -13.85 -2.01
C CYS A 44 0.73 -14.86 -2.91
N PRO A 45 1.09 -14.93 -4.20
CA PRO A 45 0.43 -15.79 -5.19
C PRO A 45 0.67 -17.28 -4.90
N ASN A 46 -0.09 -18.13 -5.58
CA ASN A 46 0.06 -19.58 -5.48
C ASN A 46 1.43 -20.01 -6.06
N GLY A 47 2.33 -20.55 -5.23
CA GLY A 47 3.66 -21.01 -5.65
C GLY A 47 4.63 -21.21 -4.50
N ASP A 48 5.84 -21.66 -4.79
CA ASP A 48 6.91 -21.69 -3.79
C ASP A 48 7.30 -20.25 -3.44
N PHE A 49 7.28 -19.91 -2.16
CA PHE A 49 7.55 -18.56 -1.66
C PHE A 49 8.80 -18.53 -0.77
N ILE A 50 9.59 -17.47 -0.93
CA ILE A 50 10.76 -17.17 -0.10
C ILE A 50 10.61 -15.74 0.42
N LEU A 51 10.47 -15.63 1.74
CA LEU A 51 10.57 -14.35 2.42
C LEU A 51 12.04 -13.92 2.45
N GLY A 52 12.35 -12.77 1.88
CA GLY A 52 13.70 -12.22 1.93
C GLY A 52 13.91 -10.99 1.08
N ASP A 53 15.05 -10.34 1.28
CA ASP A 53 15.41 -9.10 0.62
C ASP A 53 16.38 -9.35 -0.55
N ILE A 54 16.21 -8.62 -1.64
CA ILE A 54 17.11 -8.70 -2.81
C ILE A 54 18.50 -8.11 -2.52
N CYS A 55 18.68 -7.39 -1.42
CA CYS A 55 19.98 -6.93 -0.93
C CYS A 55 20.73 -8.01 -0.12
N ASP A 56 20.09 -9.12 0.25
CA ASP A 56 20.74 -10.24 0.92
C ASP A 56 21.41 -11.16 -0.11
N GLU A 57 22.66 -10.83 -0.46
CA GLU A 57 23.45 -11.62 -1.41
C GLU A 57 23.59 -13.09 -0.97
N GLY A 58 23.72 -13.36 0.34
CA GLY A 58 23.83 -14.71 0.88
C GLY A 58 22.59 -15.56 0.60
N LEU A 59 21.41 -14.98 0.80
CA LEU A 59 20.14 -15.58 0.41
C LEU A 59 20.06 -15.79 -1.11
N LEU A 60 20.37 -14.76 -1.91
CA LEU A 60 20.31 -14.86 -3.36
C LEU A 60 21.18 -15.99 -3.91
N TYR A 61 22.42 -16.12 -3.44
CA TYR A 61 23.32 -17.23 -3.79
C TYR A 61 22.72 -18.59 -3.46
N LYS A 62 22.16 -18.72 -2.25
CA LYS A 62 21.53 -19.96 -1.81
C LYS A 62 20.35 -20.32 -2.72
N VAL A 63 19.45 -19.37 -2.97
CA VAL A 63 18.25 -19.56 -3.80
C VAL A 63 18.61 -19.96 -5.22
N LEU A 64 19.54 -19.26 -5.86
CA LEU A 64 19.98 -19.55 -7.23
C LEU A 64 20.48 -21.00 -7.36
N ARG A 65 21.35 -21.44 -6.44
CA ARG A 65 21.96 -22.77 -6.45
C ARG A 65 20.97 -23.89 -6.11
N GLU A 66 20.26 -23.76 -4.99
CA GLU A 66 19.37 -24.81 -4.48
C GLU A 66 18.22 -25.09 -5.45
N HIS A 67 17.67 -24.05 -6.06
CA HIS A 67 16.51 -24.18 -6.96
C HIS A 67 16.90 -24.36 -8.43
N LYS A 68 18.20 -24.27 -8.75
CA LYS A 68 18.77 -24.37 -10.10
C LYS A 68 18.09 -23.40 -11.06
N ILE A 69 18.04 -22.13 -10.66
CA ILE A 69 17.36 -21.08 -11.42
C ILE A 69 18.03 -20.91 -12.78
N ASP A 70 17.25 -20.80 -13.85
CA ASP A 70 17.72 -20.53 -15.22
C ASP A 70 17.15 -19.24 -15.80
N THR A 71 16.14 -18.66 -15.14
CA THR A 71 15.50 -17.41 -15.55
C THR A 71 15.18 -16.57 -14.33
N LEU A 72 15.43 -15.26 -14.41
CA LEU A 72 15.02 -14.30 -13.38
C LEU A 72 14.17 -13.19 -14.01
N VAL A 73 13.01 -12.90 -13.40
CA VAL A 73 12.16 -11.74 -13.76
C VAL A 73 12.08 -10.80 -12.56
N HIS A 74 12.67 -9.62 -12.70
CA HIS A 74 12.91 -8.69 -11.58
C HIS A 74 11.83 -7.60 -11.51
N PHE A 75 10.77 -7.83 -10.71
CA PHE A 75 9.73 -6.82 -10.41
C PHE A 75 9.97 -6.04 -9.11
N ALA A 76 10.75 -6.58 -8.16
CA ALA A 76 10.94 -5.99 -6.84
C ALA A 76 11.50 -4.56 -6.95
N ALA A 77 10.76 -3.60 -6.41
CA ALA A 77 11.13 -2.19 -6.40
C ALA A 77 10.20 -1.40 -5.47
N GLN A 78 10.69 -0.26 -4.98
CA GLN A 78 9.86 0.85 -4.51
C GLN A 78 9.27 1.59 -5.72
N THR A 79 7.96 1.82 -5.74
CA THR A 79 7.25 2.27 -6.96
C THR A 79 6.38 3.53 -6.82
N HIS A 80 6.23 4.10 -5.62
CA HIS A 80 5.33 5.23 -5.42
C HIS A 80 6.05 6.58 -5.55
N VAL A 81 5.73 7.36 -6.58
CA VAL A 81 6.40 8.65 -6.84
C VAL A 81 6.31 9.59 -5.64
N ASP A 82 5.15 9.75 -5.01
CA ASP A 82 5.02 10.70 -3.89
C ASP A 82 5.83 10.25 -2.67
N ARG A 83 5.97 8.93 -2.44
CA ARG A 83 6.82 8.41 -1.36
C ARG A 83 8.29 8.69 -1.65
N SER A 84 8.70 8.61 -2.93
CA SER A 84 10.07 8.90 -3.35
C SER A 84 10.45 10.37 -3.14
N ILE A 85 9.48 11.29 -3.27
CA ILE A 85 9.69 12.73 -3.01
C ILE A 85 9.85 12.97 -1.50
N GLN A 86 9.08 12.28 -0.67
CA GLN A 86 9.14 12.40 0.79
C GLN A 86 10.41 11.75 1.39
N ASN A 87 10.76 10.55 0.92
CA ASN A 87 11.95 9.82 1.35
C ASN A 87 12.54 8.99 0.19
N PRO A 88 13.60 9.46 -0.48
CA PRO A 88 14.20 8.76 -1.61
C PRO A 88 15.13 7.61 -1.20
N THR A 89 15.55 7.50 0.06
CA THR A 89 16.57 6.54 0.51
C THR A 89 16.18 5.07 0.25
N PRO A 90 14.94 4.62 0.53
CA PRO A 90 14.51 3.25 0.21
C PRO A 90 14.54 2.96 -1.30
N PHE A 91 14.30 3.97 -2.15
CA PHE A 91 14.35 3.79 -3.61
C PHE A 91 15.79 3.55 -4.11
N VAL A 92 16.78 4.19 -3.48
CA VAL A 92 18.19 3.91 -3.78
C VAL A 92 18.56 2.49 -3.35
N THR A 93 18.15 2.10 -2.15
CA THR A 93 18.47 0.78 -1.59
C THR A 93 17.83 -0.33 -2.42
N ASP A 94 16.50 -0.29 -2.57
CA ASP A 94 15.78 -1.40 -3.18
C ASP A 94 15.96 -1.42 -4.70
N ASN A 95 15.84 -0.27 -5.36
CA ASN A 95 15.85 -0.26 -6.83
C ASN A 95 17.28 -0.34 -7.38
N ILE A 96 18.25 0.33 -6.75
CA ILE A 96 19.63 0.38 -7.26
C ILE A 96 20.49 -0.73 -6.62
N GLN A 97 20.67 -0.69 -5.29
CA GLN A 97 21.53 -1.66 -4.60
C GLN A 97 20.97 -3.10 -4.71
N GLY A 98 19.65 -3.27 -4.60
CA GLY A 98 18.99 -4.56 -4.84
C GLY A 98 19.24 -5.11 -6.26
N THR A 99 19.13 -4.26 -7.29
CA THR A 99 19.45 -4.66 -8.67
C THR A 99 20.92 -5.06 -8.80
N ILE A 100 21.85 -4.30 -8.22
CA ILE A 100 23.29 -4.63 -8.27
C ILE A 100 23.55 -5.98 -7.59
N SER A 101 22.94 -6.23 -6.43
CA SER A 101 23.08 -7.49 -5.69
C SER A 101 22.64 -8.69 -6.55
N LEU A 102 21.48 -8.57 -7.22
CA LEU A 102 20.99 -9.58 -8.16
C LEU A 102 21.94 -9.78 -9.35
N LEU A 103 22.42 -8.70 -9.97
CA LEU A 103 23.35 -8.75 -11.10
C LEU A 103 24.67 -9.42 -10.72
N THR A 104 25.21 -9.12 -9.54
CA THR A 104 26.44 -9.73 -9.01
C THR A 104 26.23 -11.23 -8.77
N CYS A 105 25.21 -11.59 -7.98
CA CYS A 105 24.93 -12.98 -7.62
C CYS A 105 24.64 -13.85 -8.85
N CYS A 106 23.82 -13.35 -9.79
CA CYS A 106 23.51 -14.08 -11.03
C CYS A 106 24.76 -14.25 -11.90
N THR A 107 25.61 -13.22 -12.00
CA THR A 107 26.84 -13.27 -12.80
C THR A 107 27.79 -14.35 -12.29
N GLU A 108 27.99 -14.42 -10.98
CA GLU A 108 28.83 -15.46 -10.36
C GLU A 108 28.24 -16.85 -10.51
N TYR A 109 26.93 -16.99 -10.29
CA TYR A 109 26.22 -18.25 -10.48
C TYR A 109 26.30 -18.75 -11.95
N ILE A 110 26.21 -17.85 -12.93
CA ILE A 110 26.39 -18.19 -14.36
C ILE A 110 27.81 -18.68 -14.62
N LYS A 111 28.83 -17.98 -14.10
CA LYS A 111 30.24 -18.38 -14.25
C LYS A 111 30.52 -19.74 -13.62
N GLU A 112 29.94 -20.01 -12.45
CA GLU A 112 30.10 -21.27 -11.71
C GLU A 112 29.46 -22.46 -12.45
N THR A 113 28.25 -22.27 -12.96
CA THR A 113 27.41 -23.38 -13.45
C THR A 113 27.38 -23.54 -14.96
N GLY A 114 27.75 -22.50 -15.72
CA GLY A 114 27.58 -22.45 -17.16
C GLY A 114 26.11 -22.48 -17.62
N VAL A 115 25.15 -22.20 -16.72
CA VAL A 115 23.72 -22.24 -17.04
C VAL A 115 23.38 -21.22 -18.13
N ASN A 116 22.53 -21.62 -19.09
CA ASN A 116 21.98 -20.69 -20.06
C ASN A 116 20.90 -19.83 -19.39
N PHE A 117 21.32 -18.65 -18.90
CA PHE A 117 20.50 -17.80 -18.05
C PHE A 117 19.73 -16.74 -18.86
N LYS A 118 18.55 -16.37 -18.38
CA LYS A 118 17.77 -15.23 -18.91
C LYS A 118 17.39 -14.27 -17.78
N PHE A 119 17.77 -13.02 -17.88
CA PHE A 119 17.39 -11.98 -16.92
C PHE A 119 16.46 -10.94 -17.57
N VAL A 120 15.29 -10.70 -16.99
CA VAL A 120 14.37 -9.64 -17.44
C VAL A 120 14.28 -8.59 -16.35
N TYR A 121 14.75 -7.38 -16.65
CA TYR A 121 14.59 -6.22 -15.79
C TYR A 121 13.30 -5.48 -16.13
N ILE A 122 12.42 -5.31 -15.15
CA ILE A 122 11.15 -4.61 -15.33
C ILE A 122 11.33 -3.15 -14.93
N SER A 123 11.16 -2.26 -15.90
CA SER A 123 11.26 -0.81 -15.72
C SER A 123 9.96 -0.11 -16.14
N THR A 124 10.04 1.21 -16.32
CA THR A 124 8.88 2.10 -16.49
C THR A 124 9.15 3.10 -17.59
N ASP A 125 8.10 3.61 -18.23
CA ASP A 125 8.16 4.76 -19.14
C ASP A 125 8.66 6.06 -18.47
N GLU A 126 8.46 6.24 -17.17
CA GLU A 126 8.90 7.43 -16.43
C GLU A 126 10.41 7.72 -16.54
N VAL A 127 11.23 6.72 -16.90
CA VAL A 127 12.67 6.92 -17.14
C VAL A 127 12.95 7.86 -18.31
N TYR A 128 11.98 8.02 -19.22
CA TYR A 128 12.04 8.96 -20.32
C TYR A 128 11.65 10.40 -19.95
N GLY A 129 10.93 10.58 -18.84
CA GLY A 129 10.38 11.88 -18.42
C GLY A 129 9.17 12.35 -19.24
N SER A 130 8.69 13.56 -18.92
CA SER A 130 7.55 14.16 -19.63
C SER A 130 7.88 14.59 -21.05
N ILE A 131 6.92 14.41 -21.94
CA ILE A 131 6.91 15.01 -23.28
C ILE A 131 5.84 16.09 -23.40
N ALA A 132 5.93 16.95 -24.43
CA ALA A 132 4.89 17.92 -24.71
C ALA A 132 3.64 17.22 -25.31
N PRO A 133 2.44 17.84 -25.21
CA PRO A 133 1.20 17.23 -25.70
C PRO A 133 1.24 16.76 -27.16
N ASN A 134 1.92 17.51 -28.04
CA ASN A 134 1.98 17.22 -29.48
C ASN A 134 3.25 16.47 -29.92
N THR A 135 4.06 15.99 -28.98
CA THR A 135 5.27 15.22 -29.30
C THR A 135 4.92 13.77 -29.61
N SER A 136 5.55 13.16 -30.62
CA SER A 136 5.38 11.74 -30.90
C SER A 136 5.79 10.86 -29.70
N PRO A 137 5.16 9.68 -29.51
CA PRO A 137 5.59 8.73 -28.48
C PRO A 137 7.07 8.35 -28.59
N LEU A 138 7.71 8.10 -27.44
CA LEU A 138 9.15 7.86 -27.37
C LEU A 138 9.50 6.39 -27.63
N SER A 139 10.47 6.15 -28.50
CA SER A 139 11.00 4.80 -28.79
C SER A 139 12.13 4.40 -27.84
N GLU A 140 12.61 3.16 -27.93
CA GLU A 140 13.72 2.64 -27.11
C GLU A 140 15.06 3.34 -27.33
N THR A 141 15.21 4.09 -28.43
CA THR A 141 16.43 4.83 -28.78
C THR A 141 16.52 6.20 -28.12
N GLN A 142 15.44 6.67 -27.48
CA GLN A 142 15.42 7.98 -26.83
C GLN A 142 16.27 7.96 -25.55
N PRO A 143 16.97 9.07 -25.23
CA PRO A 143 17.75 9.18 -24.00
C PRO A 143 16.83 9.16 -22.78
N LEU A 144 17.37 8.68 -21.65
CA LEU A 144 16.68 8.74 -20.37
C LEU A 144 16.71 10.17 -19.83
N HIS A 145 15.57 10.65 -19.32
CA HIS A 145 15.41 11.97 -18.71
C HIS A 145 14.44 11.88 -17.51
N PRO A 146 14.74 11.08 -16.48
CA PRO A 146 13.85 10.95 -15.33
C PRO A 146 13.72 12.27 -14.56
N ARG A 147 12.50 12.59 -14.10
CA ARG A 147 12.19 13.89 -13.44
C ARG A 147 11.79 13.80 -11.96
N ASN A 148 11.76 12.60 -11.39
CA ASN A 148 11.45 12.35 -9.99
C ASN A 148 12.36 11.26 -9.37
N PRO A 149 12.52 11.18 -8.03
CA PRO A 149 13.47 10.25 -7.42
C PRO A 149 13.20 8.77 -7.72
N TYR A 150 11.93 8.35 -7.81
CA TYR A 150 11.56 7.01 -8.27
C TYR A 150 12.09 6.75 -9.69
N ALA A 151 11.78 7.61 -10.66
CA ALA A 151 12.22 7.45 -12.04
C ALA A 151 13.76 7.46 -12.16
N VAL A 152 14.45 8.30 -11.39
CA VAL A 152 15.93 8.33 -11.33
C VAL A 152 16.47 6.98 -10.83
N SER A 153 15.87 6.41 -9.79
CA SER A 153 16.31 5.12 -9.26
C SER A 153 16.12 3.98 -10.27
N LYS A 154 14.99 3.96 -11.01
CA LYS A 154 14.73 2.96 -12.06
C LYS A 154 15.68 3.12 -13.25
N ALA A 155 15.90 4.37 -13.69
CA ALA A 155 16.86 4.67 -14.76
C ALA A 155 18.29 4.29 -14.37
N SER A 156 18.69 4.53 -13.12
CA SER A 156 20.02 4.15 -12.62
C SER A 156 20.22 2.64 -12.64
N ALA A 157 19.22 1.88 -12.18
CA ALA A 157 19.24 0.43 -12.24
C ALA A 157 19.29 -0.11 -13.69
N GLU A 158 18.58 0.51 -14.65
CA GLU A 158 18.73 0.15 -16.07
C GLU A 158 20.16 0.33 -16.57
N LEU A 159 20.81 1.45 -16.21
CA LEU A 159 22.19 1.71 -16.61
C LEU A 159 23.16 0.66 -16.04
N PHE A 160 22.93 0.19 -14.81
CA PHE A 160 23.68 -0.92 -14.25
C PHE A 160 23.44 -2.24 -15.01
N VAL A 161 22.20 -2.56 -15.37
CA VAL A 161 21.90 -3.74 -16.20
C VAL A 161 22.62 -3.65 -17.55
N GLN A 162 22.56 -2.50 -18.21
CA GLN A 162 23.26 -2.28 -19.49
C GLN A 162 24.79 -2.38 -19.34
N ALA A 163 25.35 -1.82 -18.27
CA ALA A 163 26.78 -1.95 -17.97
C ALA A 163 27.16 -3.43 -17.77
N TRP A 164 26.34 -4.22 -17.07
CA TRP A 164 26.59 -5.65 -16.88
C TRP A 164 26.53 -6.44 -18.19
N VAL A 165 25.58 -6.11 -19.07
CA VAL A 165 25.52 -6.69 -20.42
C VAL A 165 26.82 -6.41 -21.19
N ASN A 166 27.29 -5.16 -21.18
CA ASN A 166 28.47 -4.74 -21.93
C ASN A 166 29.77 -5.30 -21.35
N THR A 167 29.91 -5.31 -20.02
CA THR A 167 31.15 -5.69 -19.33
C THR A 167 31.27 -7.19 -19.13
N PHE A 168 30.18 -7.88 -18.83
CA PHE A 168 30.19 -9.30 -18.45
C PHE A 168 29.44 -10.22 -19.43
N ALA A 169 28.98 -9.68 -20.57
CA ALA A 169 28.08 -10.39 -21.48
C ALA A 169 26.84 -10.96 -20.77
N PHE A 170 26.37 -10.26 -19.71
CA PHE A 170 25.26 -10.71 -18.88
C PHE A 170 23.97 -10.84 -19.71
N PRO A 171 23.24 -11.97 -19.63
CA PRO A 171 22.15 -12.24 -20.56
C PRO A 171 20.84 -11.58 -20.12
N ALA A 172 20.73 -10.26 -20.34
CA ALA A 172 19.57 -9.47 -19.92
C ALA A 172 18.72 -8.89 -21.08
N VAL A 173 17.46 -8.62 -20.76
CA VAL A 173 16.51 -7.77 -21.50
C VAL A 173 15.89 -6.78 -20.52
N ILE A 174 15.58 -5.57 -20.98
CA ILE A 174 14.91 -4.52 -20.21
C ILE A 174 13.53 -4.28 -20.84
N THR A 175 12.49 -4.20 -20.01
CA THR A 175 11.17 -3.74 -20.46
C THR A 175 10.84 -2.39 -19.84
N ARG A 176 10.15 -1.53 -20.58
CA ARG A 176 9.63 -0.24 -20.10
C ARG A 176 8.14 -0.19 -20.42
N SER A 177 7.29 -0.49 -19.44
CA SER A 177 5.84 -0.44 -19.66
C SER A 177 5.27 0.93 -19.31
N SER A 178 4.15 1.30 -19.94
CA SER A 178 3.30 2.41 -19.51
C SER A 178 2.57 2.07 -18.20
N ASN A 179 1.71 2.98 -17.71
CA ASN A 179 0.96 2.79 -16.47
C ASN A 179 0.15 1.49 -16.52
N ASN A 180 0.38 0.59 -15.56
CA ASN A 180 -0.37 -0.65 -15.51
C ASN A 180 -1.69 -0.46 -14.73
N TYR A 181 -2.74 -1.13 -15.17
CA TYR A 181 -4.02 -1.23 -14.45
C TYR A 181 -4.55 -2.66 -14.45
N GLY A 182 -5.47 -2.95 -13.53
CA GLY A 182 -6.05 -4.29 -13.35
C GLY A 182 -6.53 -4.51 -11.92
N THR A 183 -7.22 -5.62 -11.69
CA THR A 183 -7.73 -6.00 -10.38
C THR A 183 -6.61 -6.25 -9.35
N GLY A 184 -6.88 -5.92 -8.09
CA GLY A 184 -5.91 -6.08 -7.00
C GLY A 184 -4.81 -5.01 -6.94
N GLN A 185 -4.89 -3.93 -7.72
CA GLN A 185 -3.95 -2.82 -7.60
C GLN A 185 -4.16 -2.04 -6.28
N HIS A 186 -3.08 -1.75 -5.56
CA HIS A 186 -3.15 -1.01 -4.29
C HIS A 186 -3.80 0.37 -4.48
N THR A 187 -4.68 0.75 -3.54
CA THR A 187 -5.42 2.03 -3.47
C THR A 187 -4.58 3.30 -3.46
N GLU A 188 -3.25 3.23 -3.34
CA GLU A 188 -2.39 4.40 -3.53
C GLU A 188 -2.33 4.84 -5.00
N LYS A 189 -2.61 3.91 -5.94
CA LYS A 189 -2.58 4.18 -7.39
C LYS A 189 -3.88 4.83 -7.85
N PHE A 190 -3.81 5.55 -8.97
CA PHE A 190 -4.86 6.49 -9.41
C PHE A 190 -6.27 5.89 -9.52
N ILE A 191 -6.46 4.84 -10.32
CA ILE A 191 -7.77 4.19 -10.52
C ILE A 191 -8.34 3.62 -9.21
N PRO A 192 -7.64 2.75 -8.47
CA PRO A 192 -8.19 2.20 -7.23
C PRO A 192 -8.39 3.26 -6.14
N LYS A 193 -7.58 4.33 -6.11
CA LYS A 193 -7.81 5.49 -5.21
C LYS A 193 -9.14 6.19 -5.50
N ILE A 194 -9.45 6.42 -6.77
CA ILE A 194 -10.72 7.05 -7.18
C ILE A 194 -11.88 6.17 -6.73
N ILE A 195 -11.81 4.87 -7.01
CA ILE A 195 -12.86 3.91 -6.64
C ILE A 195 -13.04 3.86 -5.11
N ASP A 196 -11.95 3.75 -4.35
CA ASP A 196 -12.01 3.69 -2.88
C ASP A 196 -12.64 4.96 -2.27
N ARG A 197 -12.21 6.14 -2.72
CA ARG A 197 -12.75 7.41 -2.20
C ARG A 197 -14.20 7.63 -2.61
N ALA A 198 -14.57 7.26 -3.83
CA ALA A 198 -15.95 7.31 -4.29
C ALA A 198 -16.86 6.42 -3.43
N LEU A 199 -16.49 5.15 -3.24
CA LEU A 199 -17.25 4.20 -2.42
C LEU A 199 -17.34 4.62 -0.94
N LYS A 200 -16.34 5.33 -0.41
CA LYS A 200 -16.34 5.95 0.92
C LYS A 200 -17.02 7.32 0.98
N TRP A 201 -17.66 7.74 -0.11
CA TRP A 201 -18.30 9.05 -0.27
C TRP A 201 -17.39 10.23 0.16
N SER A 202 -16.13 10.18 -0.27
CA SER A 202 -15.08 11.11 0.09
C SER A 202 -14.56 11.86 -1.14
N SER A 203 -14.03 13.08 -0.94
CA SER A 203 -13.44 13.89 -2.02
C SER A 203 -12.41 13.10 -2.85
N ILE A 204 -12.46 13.19 -4.17
CA ILE A 204 -11.59 12.52 -5.15
C ILE A 204 -10.58 13.55 -5.64
N PRO A 205 -9.33 13.53 -5.15
CA PRO A 205 -8.34 14.57 -5.46
C PRO A 205 -7.76 14.36 -6.86
N ILE A 206 -7.87 15.38 -7.71
CA ILE A 206 -7.26 15.46 -9.04
C ILE A 206 -6.19 16.56 -9.03
N TYR A 207 -4.95 16.18 -9.32
CA TYR A 207 -3.82 17.12 -9.30
C TYR A 207 -3.91 18.17 -10.42
N GLY A 208 -3.66 19.43 -10.04
CA GLY A 208 -3.63 20.57 -10.95
C GLY A 208 -4.97 20.79 -11.63
N ASN A 209 -4.96 20.84 -12.97
CA ASN A 209 -6.17 20.94 -13.78
C ASN A 209 -6.65 19.57 -14.32
N GLY A 210 -6.04 18.46 -13.90
CA GLY A 210 -6.38 17.11 -14.37
C GLY A 210 -6.01 16.77 -15.83
N HIS A 211 -5.35 17.66 -16.57
CA HIS A 211 -5.01 17.43 -17.99
C HIS A 211 -3.69 16.65 -18.19
N ALA A 212 -3.01 16.28 -17.11
CA ALA A 212 -1.90 15.34 -17.22
C ALA A 212 -2.41 14.00 -17.77
N SER A 213 -1.69 13.42 -18.74
CA SER A 213 -2.11 12.24 -19.49
C SER A 213 -1.12 11.09 -19.35
N ARG A 214 -1.66 9.87 -19.36
CA ARG A 214 -0.90 8.62 -19.26
C ARG A 214 -1.45 7.62 -20.26
N GLU A 215 -0.59 6.77 -20.78
CA GLU A 215 -0.99 5.55 -21.48
C GLU A 215 -1.19 4.41 -20.48
N TRP A 216 -2.19 3.56 -20.72
CA TRP A 216 -2.63 2.55 -19.78
C TRP A 216 -2.58 1.14 -20.36
N LEU A 217 -1.78 0.28 -19.77
CA LEU A 217 -1.60 -1.12 -20.16
C LEU A 217 -2.28 -2.04 -19.15
N HIS A 218 -3.12 -2.96 -19.61
CA HIS A 218 -3.69 -3.96 -18.71
C HIS A 218 -2.57 -4.89 -18.19
N VAL A 219 -2.59 -5.22 -16.90
CA VAL A 219 -1.54 -6.01 -16.25
C VAL A 219 -1.31 -7.37 -16.91
N LEU A 220 -2.38 -8.02 -17.38
CA LEU A 220 -2.29 -9.29 -18.12
C LEU A 220 -1.66 -9.14 -19.50
N ASP A 221 -1.90 -8.03 -20.22
CA ASP A 221 -1.21 -7.75 -21.49
C ASP A 221 0.30 -7.58 -21.24
N ASN A 222 0.69 -6.95 -20.13
CA ASN A 222 2.10 -6.85 -19.73
C ASN A 222 2.70 -8.24 -19.44
N CYS A 223 1.97 -9.10 -18.72
CA CYS A 223 2.40 -10.47 -18.43
C CYS A 223 2.60 -11.30 -19.72
N GLU A 224 1.68 -11.18 -20.69
CA GLU A 224 1.78 -11.82 -22.01
C GLU A 224 3.02 -11.35 -22.79
N ALA A 225 3.30 -10.05 -22.77
CA ALA A 225 4.48 -9.49 -23.42
C ALA A 225 5.78 -10.01 -22.79
N ILE A 226 5.89 -10.01 -21.46
CA ILE A 226 7.06 -10.55 -20.74
C ILE A 226 7.23 -12.04 -21.01
N HIS A 227 6.13 -12.80 -21.00
CA HIS A 227 6.13 -14.21 -21.36
C HIS A 227 6.66 -14.43 -22.80
N GLY A 228 6.15 -13.68 -23.77
CA GLY A 228 6.58 -13.77 -25.17
C GLY A 228 8.07 -13.46 -25.35
N LEU A 229 8.63 -12.48 -24.62
CA LEU A 229 10.07 -12.22 -24.61
C LEU A 229 10.87 -13.41 -24.06
N LEU A 230 10.37 -14.06 -23.00
CA LEU A 230 11.02 -15.23 -22.40
C LEU A 230 10.99 -16.47 -23.30
N THR A 231 9.94 -16.64 -24.11
CA THR A 231 9.72 -17.83 -24.95
C THR A 231 10.13 -17.67 -26.41
N SER A 232 10.40 -16.45 -26.85
CA SER A 232 10.89 -16.17 -28.21
C SER A 232 12.39 -16.46 -28.35
N ASP A 233 12.86 -16.44 -29.60
CA ASP A 233 14.25 -16.69 -29.98
C ASP A 233 15.16 -15.45 -29.90
N ILE A 234 14.66 -14.36 -29.31
CA ILE A 234 15.42 -13.12 -29.14
C ILE A 234 16.70 -13.36 -28.36
N LYS A 235 17.71 -12.53 -28.63
CA LYS A 235 18.95 -12.56 -27.86
C LYS A 235 18.83 -11.67 -26.63
N PHE A 236 19.11 -12.23 -25.48
CA PHE A 236 19.20 -11.52 -24.21
C PHE A 236 20.57 -10.82 -24.15
N LYS A 237 20.70 -9.71 -24.89
CA LYS A 237 21.93 -8.93 -25.04
C LYS A 237 21.69 -7.44 -24.79
N GLY A 238 20.95 -7.13 -23.72
CA GLY A 238 20.65 -5.75 -23.31
C GLY A 238 19.65 -5.03 -24.20
N GLN A 239 18.82 -5.78 -24.94
CA GLN A 239 17.74 -5.18 -25.72
C GLN A 239 16.71 -4.55 -24.78
N VAL A 240 16.22 -3.37 -25.15
CA VAL A 240 15.11 -2.70 -24.48
C VAL A 240 13.83 -2.90 -25.30
N PHE A 241 12.69 -3.09 -24.64
CA PHE A 241 11.37 -3.14 -25.26
C PHE A 241 10.36 -2.27 -24.51
N ASN A 242 9.75 -1.33 -25.21
CA ASN A 242 8.61 -0.56 -24.72
C ASN A 242 7.32 -1.38 -24.82
N ILE A 243 6.48 -1.31 -23.79
CA ILE A 243 5.22 -2.08 -23.72
C ILE A 243 4.07 -1.13 -23.38
N THR A 244 3.17 -0.90 -24.33
CA THR A 244 1.99 -0.05 -24.17
C THR A 244 0.88 -0.48 -25.12
N SER A 245 -0.36 -0.24 -24.71
CA SER A 245 -1.58 -0.30 -25.54
C SER A 245 -1.76 0.93 -26.41
N SER A 246 -1.06 2.03 -26.09
CA SER A 246 -1.33 3.38 -26.60
C SER A 246 -2.73 3.90 -26.22
N ASP A 247 -3.39 3.27 -25.25
CA ASP A 247 -4.67 3.68 -24.68
C ASP A 247 -4.44 4.84 -23.71
N SER A 248 -4.68 6.07 -24.16
CA SER A 248 -4.25 7.29 -23.46
C SER A 248 -5.44 8.08 -22.93
N TYR A 249 -5.37 8.46 -21.65
CA TYR A 249 -6.39 9.29 -21.00
C TYR A 249 -5.76 10.43 -20.22
N THR A 250 -6.45 11.56 -20.15
CA THR A 250 -6.17 12.56 -19.12
C THR A 250 -6.67 12.07 -17.76
N ASN A 251 -6.09 12.56 -16.67
CA ASN A 251 -6.52 12.21 -15.32
C ASN A 251 -8.01 12.54 -15.11
N ILE A 252 -8.47 13.69 -15.61
CA ILE A 252 -9.87 14.10 -15.46
C ILE A 252 -10.84 13.23 -16.28
N ASP A 253 -10.47 12.86 -17.51
CA ASP A 253 -11.32 11.99 -18.34
C ASP A 253 -11.45 10.60 -17.71
N LEU A 254 -10.34 10.04 -17.22
CA LEU A 254 -10.35 8.75 -16.56
C LEU A 254 -11.12 8.78 -15.23
N ALA A 255 -10.98 9.84 -14.44
CA ALA A 255 -11.75 10.00 -13.20
C ALA A 255 -13.26 10.09 -13.46
N ASN A 256 -13.65 10.83 -14.49
CA ASN A 256 -15.05 10.88 -14.93
C ASN A 256 -15.55 9.50 -15.37
N MET A 257 -14.78 8.77 -16.17
CA MET A 257 -15.14 7.42 -16.63
C MET A 257 -15.36 6.45 -15.46
N VAL A 258 -14.47 6.48 -14.45
CA VAL A 258 -14.63 5.66 -13.24
C VAL A 258 -15.90 6.05 -12.48
N CYS A 259 -16.17 7.35 -12.32
CA CYS A 259 -17.37 7.83 -11.62
C CYS A 259 -18.67 7.46 -12.34
N GLU A 260 -18.71 7.61 -13.67
CA GLU A 260 -19.85 7.17 -14.50
C GLU A 260 -20.11 5.68 -14.31
N LYS A 261 -19.05 4.88 -14.32
CA LYS A 261 -19.17 3.44 -14.13
C LYS A 261 -19.66 3.04 -12.74
N LEU A 262 -19.23 3.77 -11.72
CA LEU A 262 -19.74 3.61 -10.36
C LEU A 262 -21.20 4.02 -10.24
N ASP A 263 -21.62 5.11 -10.90
CA ASP A 263 -23.02 5.54 -10.93
C ASP A 263 -23.93 4.46 -11.57
N GLU A 264 -23.44 3.78 -12.61
CA GLU A 264 -24.16 2.68 -13.27
C GLU A 264 -24.26 1.42 -12.40
N LEU A 265 -23.15 1.00 -11.78
CA LEU A 265 -23.06 -0.32 -11.12
C LEU A 265 -23.33 -0.28 -9.62
N LYS A 266 -23.02 0.83 -8.95
CA LYS A 266 -23.10 1.01 -7.50
C LYS A 266 -23.68 2.39 -7.16
N PRO A 267 -24.93 2.69 -7.59
CA PRO A 267 -25.52 4.01 -7.41
C PRO A 267 -25.61 4.39 -5.93
N HIS A 268 -25.31 5.65 -5.62
CA HIS A 268 -25.37 6.17 -4.25
C HIS A 268 -26.54 7.14 -4.05
N SER A 269 -27.20 7.09 -2.89
CA SER A 269 -28.39 7.91 -2.59
C SER A 269 -28.13 9.42 -2.58
N LYS A 270 -26.88 9.82 -2.34
CA LYS A 270 -26.44 11.22 -2.30
C LYS A 270 -26.12 11.82 -3.69
N GLY A 271 -26.26 11.07 -4.78
CA GLY A 271 -26.09 11.55 -6.15
C GLY A 271 -24.87 10.96 -6.87
N SER A 272 -24.45 11.61 -7.96
CA SER A 272 -23.36 11.14 -8.81
C SER A 272 -22.01 11.24 -8.12
N TYR A 273 -21.14 10.23 -8.27
CA TYR A 273 -19.77 10.27 -7.73
C TYR A 273 -18.91 11.38 -8.34
N LYS A 274 -19.25 11.90 -9.53
CA LYS A 274 -18.52 13.03 -10.16
C LYS A 274 -18.48 14.27 -9.29
N GLN A 275 -19.49 14.49 -8.45
CA GLN A 275 -19.53 15.65 -7.56
C GLN A 275 -18.49 15.59 -6.43
N LEU A 276 -17.86 14.42 -6.24
CA LEU A 276 -16.77 14.25 -5.29
C LEU A 276 -15.42 14.70 -5.87
N ILE A 277 -15.32 14.96 -7.18
CA ILE A 277 -14.07 15.39 -7.82
C ILE A 277 -13.67 16.78 -7.31
N GLU A 278 -12.45 16.88 -6.78
CA GLU A 278 -11.84 18.11 -6.28
C GLU A 278 -10.46 18.31 -6.89
N PHE A 279 -10.21 19.51 -7.42
CA PHE A 279 -8.88 19.87 -7.90
C PHE A 279 -7.99 20.29 -6.74
N VAL A 280 -6.83 19.65 -6.62
CA VAL A 280 -5.82 19.92 -5.59
C VAL A 280 -4.53 20.44 -6.21
N ASP A 281 -3.70 21.11 -5.41
CA ASP A 281 -2.40 21.62 -5.85
C ASP A 281 -1.56 20.55 -6.53
N ASP A 282 -0.87 20.92 -7.59
CA ASP A 282 -0.11 19.99 -8.40
C ASP A 282 1.04 19.33 -7.63
N ARG A 283 1.39 18.11 -8.01
CA ARG A 283 2.55 17.42 -7.44
C ARG A 283 3.82 18.19 -7.83
N PRO A 284 4.78 18.40 -6.91
CA PRO A 284 6.09 18.96 -7.27
C PRO A 284 6.73 18.17 -8.43
N GLY A 285 7.01 18.85 -9.54
CA GLY A 285 7.60 18.22 -10.72
C GLY A 285 6.67 17.24 -11.45
N HIS A 286 5.35 17.45 -11.41
CA HIS A 286 4.41 16.58 -12.12
C HIS A 286 4.67 16.57 -13.63
N ASP A 287 4.83 15.37 -14.18
CA ASP A 287 4.97 15.16 -15.61
C ASP A 287 3.60 15.20 -16.30
N MET A 288 3.51 15.98 -17.37
CA MET A 288 2.24 16.28 -18.05
C MET A 288 1.81 15.18 -19.00
N ARG A 289 2.74 14.48 -19.63
CA ARG A 289 2.40 13.41 -20.57
C ARG A 289 3.50 12.37 -20.62
N TYR A 290 3.11 11.11 -20.51
CA TYR A 290 3.92 9.96 -20.89
C TYR A 290 3.26 9.26 -22.08
N ALA A 291 4.04 8.96 -23.10
CA ALA A 291 3.63 8.12 -24.23
C ALA A 291 4.86 7.45 -24.84
N ILE A 292 4.78 6.15 -25.09
CA ILE A 292 5.89 5.36 -25.62
C ILE A 292 5.47 4.61 -26.88
N ASP A 293 6.42 4.36 -27.78
CA ASP A 293 6.18 3.55 -28.98
C ASP A 293 6.52 2.08 -28.70
N SER A 294 5.54 1.18 -28.83
CA SER A 294 5.68 -0.28 -28.66
C SER A 294 5.81 -1.05 -29.98
N SER A 295 6.07 -0.38 -31.12
CA SER A 295 6.20 -1.03 -32.43
C SER A 295 7.26 -2.15 -32.47
N LYS A 296 8.35 -1.98 -31.72
CA LYS A 296 9.43 -2.96 -31.64
C LYS A 296 8.96 -4.29 -31.02
N ILE A 297 8.30 -4.27 -29.87
CA ILE A 297 7.84 -5.51 -29.24
C ILE A 297 6.72 -6.17 -30.04
N LYS A 298 5.81 -5.37 -30.61
CA LYS A 298 4.71 -5.87 -31.44
C LYS A 298 5.21 -6.64 -32.65
N SER A 299 6.17 -6.08 -33.38
CA SER A 299 6.81 -6.76 -34.53
C SER A 299 7.66 -7.96 -34.12
N THR A 300 8.41 -7.86 -33.01
CA THR A 300 9.28 -8.93 -32.54
C THR A 300 8.50 -10.18 -32.11
N LEU A 301 7.35 -9.99 -31.45
CA LEU A 301 6.56 -11.08 -30.89
C LEU A 301 5.32 -11.44 -31.73
N SER A 302 5.01 -10.65 -32.76
CA SER A 302 3.70 -10.72 -33.44
C SER A 302 2.53 -10.63 -32.46
N TRP A 303 2.67 -9.76 -31.44
CA TRP A 303 1.74 -9.58 -30.32
C TRP A 303 1.18 -8.16 -30.33
N THR A 304 -0.08 -7.99 -29.92
CA THR A 304 -0.69 -6.68 -29.70
C THR A 304 -1.54 -6.76 -28.43
N PRO A 305 -1.48 -5.78 -27.51
CA PRO A 305 -2.35 -5.74 -26.33
C PRO A 305 -3.81 -5.63 -26.74
N THR A 306 -4.69 -6.28 -26.00
CA THR A 306 -6.11 -6.44 -26.38
C THR A 306 -7.08 -5.86 -25.35
N ARG A 307 -6.60 -5.46 -24.17
CA ARG A 307 -7.44 -5.08 -23.04
C ARG A 307 -7.37 -3.57 -22.83
N LEU A 308 -8.34 -2.86 -23.39
CA LEU A 308 -8.50 -1.41 -23.24
C LEU A 308 -9.27 -1.08 -21.96
N ILE A 309 -8.99 0.10 -21.37
CA ILE A 309 -9.64 0.53 -20.12
C ILE A 309 -11.15 0.56 -20.27
N ALA A 310 -11.66 1.10 -21.38
CA ALA A 310 -13.11 1.23 -21.59
C ALA A 310 -13.85 -0.11 -21.50
N ASP A 311 -13.21 -1.22 -21.88
CA ASP A 311 -13.80 -2.56 -21.86
C ASP A 311 -13.63 -3.26 -20.49
N HIS A 312 -12.59 -2.89 -19.74
CA HIS A 312 -12.20 -3.56 -18.48
C HIS A 312 -12.43 -2.71 -17.24
N ILE A 313 -12.97 -1.49 -17.35
CA ILE A 313 -13.27 -0.68 -16.17
C ILE A 313 -14.38 -1.29 -15.31
N ASN A 314 -15.29 -2.06 -15.93
CA ASN A 314 -16.38 -2.75 -15.23
C ASN A 314 -15.83 -3.71 -14.16
N GLU A 315 -14.87 -4.57 -14.51
CA GLU A 315 -14.32 -5.55 -13.57
C GLU A 315 -13.64 -4.88 -12.37
N LEU A 316 -13.00 -3.72 -12.58
CA LEU A 316 -12.37 -2.94 -11.51
C LEU A 316 -13.42 -2.42 -10.53
N VAL A 317 -14.56 -1.95 -11.04
CA VAL A 317 -15.64 -1.37 -10.22
C VAL A 317 -16.48 -2.46 -9.55
N GLU A 318 -16.82 -3.53 -10.26
CA GLU A 318 -17.61 -4.65 -9.72
C GLU A 318 -16.88 -5.31 -8.55
N GLY A 319 -15.60 -5.67 -8.78
CA GLY A 319 -14.75 -6.32 -7.78
C GLY A 319 -14.29 -5.41 -6.64
N ALA A 320 -14.44 -4.09 -6.78
CA ALA A 320 -14.03 -3.16 -5.74
C ALA A 320 -14.97 -3.18 -4.54
N SER A 321 -14.38 -3.38 -3.37
CA SER A 321 -14.94 -2.99 -2.09
C SER A 321 -14.07 -1.85 -1.52
N PRO A 322 -14.59 -1.00 -0.62
CA PRO A 322 -13.75 -0.06 0.11
C PRO A 322 -12.60 -0.84 0.74
N GLU A 323 -11.35 -0.42 0.51
CA GLU A 323 -10.23 -1.15 1.09
C GLU A 323 -10.30 -1.03 2.60
N VAL A 324 -10.35 -2.20 3.25
CA VAL A 324 -10.29 -2.35 4.68
C VAL A 324 -8.89 -2.85 5.02
N LEU A 325 -8.06 -1.99 5.60
CA LEU A 325 -6.70 -2.41 5.97
C LEU A 325 -6.80 -3.55 7.00
N PRO A 326 -6.13 -4.70 6.77
CA PRO A 326 -6.35 -5.93 7.53
C PRO A 326 -6.00 -5.86 9.02
N HIS A 327 -5.33 -4.78 9.46
CA HIS A 327 -5.00 -4.53 10.88
C HIS A 327 -5.77 -3.36 11.50
N THR A 328 -6.61 -2.65 10.74
CA THR A 328 -7.31 -1.46 11.23
C THR A 328 -8.77 -1.70 11.60
N GLU A 329 -9.25 -2.95 11.59
CA GLU A 329 -10.62 -3.22 11.99
C GLU A 329 -10.80 -3.35 13.51
N LYS A 330 -9.77 -3.76 14.25
CA LYS A 330 -9.91 -4.10 15.66
C LYS A 330 -8.94 -3.35 16.55
N ALA A 331 -9.39 -3.03 17.75
CA ALA A 331 -8.53 -2.48 18.79
C ALA A 331 -7.49 -3.53 19.22
N HIS A 332 -6.21 -3.14 19.25
CA HIS A 332 -5.11 -4.05 19.55
C HIS A 332 -3.90 -3.34 20.16
N LEU A 333 -3.10 -4.09 20.91
CA LEU A 333 -1.87 -3.58 21.52
C LEU A 333 -0.78 -3.40 20.47
N LEU A 334 -0.09 -2.27 20.53
CA LEU A 334 1.11 -2.03 19.74
C LEU A 334 2.35 -2.34 20.56
N HIS A 335 3.22 -3.15 19.96
CA HIS A 335 4.50 -3.50 20.54
C HIS A 335 5.60 -2.65 19.92
N PHE A 336 6.39 -2.05 20.78
CA PHE A 336 7.50 -1.22 20.37
C PHE A 336 8.80 -1.72 21.01
N PRO A 337 9.93 -1.61 20.29
CA PRO A 337 11.22 -2.01 20.83
C PRO A 337 11.55 -1.19 22.08
N LYS A 338 12.12 -1.86 23.09
CA LYS A 338 12.54 -1.24 24.35
C LYS A 338 13.99 -1.61 24.62
N TYR A 339 14.84 -0.61 24.71
CA TYR A 339 16.25 -0.74 25.03
C TYR A 339 16.47 -0.25 26.46
N THR A 340 17.25 -0.97 27.26
CA THR A 340 17.47 -0.66 28.68
C THR A 340 18.96 -0.65 28.99
N ASP A 341 19.40 0.34 29.77
CA ASP A 341 20.75 0.42 30.33
C ASP A 341 20.71 0.93 31.79
N THR A 342 21.87 1.25 32.37
CA THR A 342 21.97 1.72 33.76
C THR A 342 21.29 3.06 34.04
N ARG A 343 20.93 3.81 33.00
CA ARG A 343 20.22 5.11 33.09
C ARG A 343 18.71 4.96 33.02
N GLY A 344 18.20 3.79 32.64
CA GLY A 344 16.77 3.53 32.46
C GLY A 344 16.49 2.86 31.11
N SER A 345 15.36 3.21 30.48
CA SER A 345 14.97 2.62 29.19
C SER A 345 14.54 3.65 28.16
N VAL A 346 14.88 3.39 26.89
CA VAL A 346 14.42 4.14 25.72
C VAL A 346 13.56 3.22 24.85
N SER A 347 12.42 3.71 24.40
CA SER A 347 11.53 2.97 23.50
C SER A 347 11.20 3.85 22.30
N PRO A 348 11.97 3.76 21.20
CA PRO A 348 11.75 4.62 20.05
C PRO A 348 10.38 4.34 19.42
N ARG A 349 9.74 5.41 18.96
CA ARG A 349 8.42 5.41 18.34
C ARG A 349 8.55 6.11 16.98
N GLU A 350 8.78 5.35 15.92
CA GLU A 350 8.84 5.91 14.59
C GLU A 350 7.42 6.18 14.08
N LEU A 351 7.11 7.46 13.80
CA LEU A 351 5.78 7.85 13.30
C LEU A 351 5.44 7.18 11.97
N HIS A 352 6.45 6.94 11.12
CA HIS A 352 6.27 6.23 9.86
C HIS A 352 5.94 4.75 10.07
N ALA A 353 6.67 4.06 10.96
CA ALA A 353 6.36 2.66 11.30
C ALA A 353 4.96 2.54 11.95
N LEU A 354 4.59 3.53 12.77
CA LEU A 354 3.26 3.60 13.37
C LEU A 354 2.18 3.77 12.29
N HIS A 355 2.39 4.64 11.30
CA HIS A 355 1.49 4.75 10.15
C HIS A 355 1.35 3.42 9.41
N ASN A 356 2.45 2.71 9.14
CA ASN A 356 2.40 1.43 8.46
C ASN A 356 1.65 0.35 9.26
N GLN A 357 1.76 0.36 10.60
CA GLN A 357 1.05 -0.59 11.46
C GLN A 357 -0.45 -0.27 11.61
N THR A 358 -0.84 1.00 11.52
CA THR A 358 -2.19 1.47 11.87
C THR A 358 -2.97 2.04 10.69
N GLY A 359 -2.35 2.20 9.52
CA GLY A 359 -2.92 2.94 8.39
C GLY A 359 -3.22 4.41 8.67
N THR A 360 -2.80 4.94 9.82
CA THR A 360 -3.36 6.17 10.38
C THR A 360 -2.31 7.26 10.45
N ASN A 361 -2.67 8.45 10.01
CA ASN A 361 -1.91 9.67 10.28
C ASN A 361 -2.53 10.37 11.49
N PHE A 362 -1.72 10.66 12.51
CA PHE A 362 -2.20 11.35 13.71
C PHE A 362 -1.90 12.84 13.61
N VAL A 363 -2.93 13.68 13.80
CA VAL A 363 -2.87 15.13 13.59
C VAL A 363 -3.05 15.94 14.87
N GLN A 364 -3.51 15.32 15.95
CA GLN A 364 -3.71 15.95 17.25
C GLN A 364 -3.21 15.06 18.39
N GLU A 365 -2.71 15.70 19.46
CA GLU A 365 -2.35 15.04 20.71
C GLU A 365 -3.10 15.63 21.89
N ASN A 366 -3.60 14.76 22.78
CA ASN A 366 -4.19 15.16 24.05
C ASN A 366 -3.43 14.51 25.21
N PHE A 367 -3.20 15.26 26.28
CA PHE A 367 -2.55 14.76 27.48
C PHE A 367 -3.52 14.79 28.66
N THR A 368 -3.56 13.72 29.44
CA THR A 368 -4.41 13.64 30.63
C THR A 368 -3.64 13.14 31.85
N LYS A 369 -3.97 13.73 32.99
CA LYS A 369 -3.66 13.20 34.32
C LYS A 369 -4.99 12.87 35.00
N SER A 370 -5.06 11.67 35.57
CA SER A 370 -6.25 11.18 36.27
C SER A 370 -5.83 10.60 37.62
N VAL A 371 -6.71 10.70 38.62
CA VAL A 371 -6.49 10.12 39.96
C VAL A 371 -7.19 8.77 40.06
N LEU A 372 -6.84 7.96 41.07
CA LEU A 372 -7.49 6.67 41.34
C LEU A 372 -9.02 6.77 41.26
N GLY A 373 -9.65 5.80 40.59
CA GLY A 373 -11.10 5.73 40.44
C GLY A 373 -11.67 6.70 39.39
N THR A 374 -10.84 7.52 38.74
CA THR A 374 -11.32 8.35 37.63
C THR A 374 -11.70 7.47 36.45
N LEU A 375 -12.98 7.51 36.08
CA LEU A 375 -13.50 6.93 34.85
C LEU A 375 -13.73 8.06 33.85
N ARG A 376 -13.04 8.02 32.72
CA ARG A 376 -13.36 8.87 31.57
C ARG A 376 -14.22 8.06 30.62
N GLY A 377 -15.43 8.57 30.34
CA GLY A 377 -16.50 7.84 29.67
C GLY A 377 -16.15 7.39 28.25
N LEU A 378 -17.08 6.66 27.63
CA LEU A 378 -16.92 6.07 26.29
C LEU A 378 -17.13 7.13 25.21
N HIS A 379 -16.11 7.96 24.99
CA HIS A 379 -16.16 9.12 24.09
C HIS A 379 -15.95 8.72 22.64
N PHE A 380 -16.73 9.34 21.75
CA PHE A 380 -16.60 9.20 20.31
C PHE A 380 -17.04 10.49 19.59
N GLN A 381 -16.71 10.54 18.30
CA GLN A 381 -17.19 11.55 17.36
C GLN A 381 -17.92 10.84 16.21
N ARG A 382 -19.02 11.43 15.72
CA ARG A 382 -19.93 10.77 14.78
C ARG A 382 -19.71 11.23 13.35
N GLU A 383 -19.73 12.54 13.12
CA GLU A 383 -19.49 13.13 11.80
C GLU A 383 -18.01 13.00 11.40
N ARG A 384 -17.11 13.05 12.38
CA ARG A 384 -15.67 12.90 12.20
C ARG A 384 -15.11 11.81 13.11
N PRO A 385 -15.38 10.51 12.84
CA PRO A 385 -14.86 9.42 13.65
C PRO A 385 -13.32 9.43 13.68
N GLN A 386 -12.77 9.31 14.88
CA GLN A 386 -11.32 9.37 15.10
C GLN A 386 -10.76 8.01 15.45
N ALA A 387 -9.68 7.61 14.78
CA ALA A 387 -8.79 6.59 15.30
C ALA A 387 -7.93 7.21 16.42
N LYS A 388 -7.62 6.40 17.44
CA LYS A 388 -6.91 6.80 18.64
C LYS A 388 -5.73 5.88 18.89
N LEU A 389 -4.58 6.44 19.23
CA LEU A 389 -3.49 5.72 19.86
C LEU A 389 -3.40 6.18 21.32
N ILE A 390 -3.69 5.28 22.24
CA ILE A 390 -3.66 5.50 23.68
C ILE A 390 -2.31 5.02 24.20
N GLN A 391 -1.59 5.87 24.93
CA GLN A 391 -0.28 5.54 25.49
C GLN A 391 -0.24 5.86 26.97
N VAL A 392 0.05 4.85 27.79
CA VAL A 392 0.18 5.04 29.24
C VAL A 392 1.63 5.44 29.54
N LEU A 393 1.83 6.70 29.91
CA LEU A 393 3.13 7.25 30.23
C LEU A 393 3.56 6.89 31.66
N GLU A 394 2.59 6.77 32.57
CA GLU A 394 2.78 6.39 33.96
C GLU A 394 1.45 5.87 34.55
N GLY A 395 1.54 4.95 35.53
CA GLY A 395 0.39 4.38 36.21
C GLY A 395 -0.20 3.15 35.51
N LYS A 396 -1.46 2.85 35.85
CA LYS A 396 -2.24 1.72 35.34
C LYS A 396 -3.68 2.14 35.05
N ILE A 397 -4.22 1.67 33.94
CA ILE A 397 -5.61 1.90 33.55
C ILE A 397 -6.25 0.59 33.07
N LEU A 398 -7.57 0.48 33.23
CA LEU A 398 -8.40 -0.44 32.45
C LEU A 398 -9.04 0.36 31.32
N ASP A 399 -8.58 0.14 30.10
CA ASP A 399 -9.10 0.78 28.90
C ASP A 399 -10.22 -0.09 28.30
N VAL A 400 -11.30 0.53 27.85
CA VAL A 400 -12.46 -0.13 27.26
C VAL A 400 -12.81 0.53 25.93
N VAL A 401 -13.09 -0.32 24.95
CA VAL A 401 -13.60 0.10 23.64
C VAL A 401 -14.92 -0.59 23.31
N VAL A 402 -15.80 0.13 22.63
CA VAL A 402 -17.09 -0.38 22.12
C VAL A 402 -17.15 -0.12 20.62
N ASP A 403 -17.47 -1.13 19.82
CA ASP A 403 -17.58 -0.97 18.38
C ASP A 403 -18.91 -0.31 17.99
N LEU A 404 -18.83 0.85 17.33
CA LEU A 404 -20.00 1.63 16.91
C LEU A 404 -20.27 1.54 15.41
N ARG A 405 -19.54 0.70 14.66
CA ARG A 405 -19.65 0.62 13.21
C ARG A 405 -20.78 -0.34 12.83
N PRO A 406 -21.88 0.13 12.19
CA PRO A 406 -23.03 -0.73 11.90
C PRO A 406 -22.74 -1.91 10.97
N HIS A 407 -21.65 -1.82 10.19
CA HIS A 407 -21.22 -2.86 9.26
C HIS A 407 -20.27 -3.90 9.89
N SER A 408 -19.89 -3.72 11.14
CA SER A 408 -18.98 -4.63 11.84
C SER A 408 -19.74 -5.82 12.42
N ASP A 409 -19.17 -7.03 12.29
CA ASP A 409 -19.66 -8.23 12.99
C ASP A 409 -19.52 -8.11 14.53
N GLU A 410 -18.73 -7.14 15.01
CA GLU A 410 -18.52 -6.84 16.43
C GLU A 410 -19.36 -5.63 16.89
N PHE A 411 -20.28 -5.11 16.07
CA PHE A 411 -21.11 -3.95 16.41
C PHE A 411 -21.84 -4.12 17.75
N GLY A 412 -21.70 -3.14 18.63
CA GLY A 412 -22.30 -3.16 19.97
C GLY A 412 -21.66 -4.14 20.94
N THR A 413 -20.53 -4.74 20.58
CA THR A 413 -19.68 -5.49 21.51
C THR A 413 -18.57 -4.60 22.06
N TRP A 414 -18.00 -5.01 23.20
CA TRP A 414 -16.93 -4.28 23.85
C TRP A 414 -15.76 -5.20 24.21
N LYS A 415 -14.59 -4.57 24.37
CA LYS A 415 -13.36 -5.24 24.81
C LYS A 415 -12.61 -4.35 25.79
N SER A 416 -11.95 -4.97 26.76
CA SER A 416 -11.13 -4.27 27.74
C SER A 416 -9.66 -4.67 27.69
N PHE A 417 -8.79 -3.75 28.08
CA PHE A 417 -7.34 -3.89 28.09
C PHE A 417 -6.78 -3.31 29.39
N LYS A 418 -6.11 -4.15 30.19
CA LYS A 418 -5.35 -3.66 31.34
C LYS A 418 -4.00 -3.14 30.84
N LEU A 419 -3.83 -1.82 30.86
CA LEU A 419 -2.64 -1.14 30.37
C LEU A 419 -1.82 -0.60 31.54
N LYS A 420 -0.50 -0.69 31.43
CA LYS A 420 0.47 -0.11 32.39
C LYS A 420 1.45 0.79 31.65
N GLN A 421 2.27 1.51 32.41
CA GLN A 421 3.36 2.33 31.89
C GLN A 421 4.13 1.65 30.74
N GLY A 422 4.19 2.34 29.60
CA GLY A 422 4.87 1.92 28.37
C GLY A 422 3.98 1.22 27.36
N ASP A 423 2.80 0.73 27.77
CA ASP A 423 1.85 0.08 26.87
C ASP A 423 1.21 1.10 25.92
N SER A 424 0.80 0.62 24.76
CA SER A 424 0.11 1.43 23.76
C SER A 424 -0.99 0.61 23.11
N LEU A 425 -2.20 1.18 23.05
CA LEU A 425 -3.38 0.57 22.46
C LEU A 425 -3.79 1.39 21.24
N PHE A 426 -3.88 0.75 20.08
CA PHE A 426 -4.50 1.36 18.91
C PHE A 426 -5.99 1.02 18.88
N VAL A 427 -6.82 2.04 18.64
CA VAL A 427 -8.27 1.95 18.55
C VAL A 427 -8.69 2.59 17.22
N PRO A 428 -9.26 1.81 16.28
CA PRO A 428 -9.70 2.35 15.01
C PRO A 428 -10.79 3.43 15.12
N ALA A 429 -10.98 4.17 14.03
CA ALA A 429 -12.12 5.07 13.90
C ALA A 429 -13.44 4.29 13.96
N GLY A 430 -14.47 4.87 14.57
CA GLY A 430 -15.78 4.22 14.74
C GLY A 430 -15.91 3.41 16.04
N TYR A 431 -14.98 3.55 16.99
CA TYR A 431 -15.13 3.01 18.34
C TYR A 431 -15.47 4.11 19.36
N ALA A 432 -16.30 3.78 20.34
CA ALA A 432 -16.33 4.48 21.62
C ALA A 432 -15.15 4.01 22.46
N HIS A 433 -14.51 4.93 23.17
CA HIS A 433 -13.33 4.62 23.98
C HIS A 433 -13.41 5.35 25.32
N GLY A 434 -13.10 4.63 26.41
CA GLY A 434 -13.04 5.16 27.77
C GLY A 434 -12.07 4.35 28.62
N TYR A 435 -11.71 4.85 29.80
CA TYR A 435 -10.83 4.11 30.71
C TYR A 435 -11.09 4.44 32.18
N LEU A 436 -10.77 3.47 33.04
CA LEU A 436 -10.75 3.59 34.50
C LEU A 436 -9.31 3.62 35.01
N THR A 437 -9.00 4.58 35.88
CA THR A 437 -7.68 4.73 36.50
C THR A 437 -7.55 3.79 37.71
N LEU A 438 -6.59 2.86 37.65
CA LEU A 438 -6.38 1.80 38.65
C LEU A 438 -5.21 2.07 39.63
N SER A 439 -4.40 3.09 39.36
CA SER A 439 -3.31 3.53 40.24
C SER A 439 -3.62 4.88 40.89
N GLU A 440 -2.85 5.27 41.93
CA GLU A 440 -3.02 6.57 42.61
C GLU A 440 -3.12 7.75 41.64
N SER A 441 -2.29 7.71 40.59
CA SER A 441 -2.47 8.54 39.39
C SER A 441 -2.08 7.81 38.12
N SER A 442 -2.63 8.25 36.99
CA SER A 442 -2.22 7.79 35.66
C SER A 442 -2.03 8.97 34.71
N TYR A 443 -1.00 8.88 33.88
CA TYR A 443 -0.70 9.83 32.82
C TYR A 443 -0.89 9.15 31.47
N VAL A 444 -1.83 9.66 30.68
CA VAL A 444 -2.23 9.04 29.40
C VAL A 444 -2.15 10.08 28.28
N LEU A 445 -1.44 9.72 27.21
CA LEU A 445 -1.35 10.46 25.97
C LEU A 445 -2.28 9.84 24.93
N TYR A 446 -3.05 10.67 24.24
CA TYR A 446 -3.85 10.30 23.08
C TYR A 446 -3.21 10.93 21.85
N LYS A 447 -3.05 10.14 20.79
CA LYS A 447 -2.88 10.68 19.44
C LYS A 447 -4.16 10.39 18.66
N LEU A 448 -4.68 11.39 17.94
CA LEU A 448 -5.94 11.33 17.23
C LEU A 448 -5.74 11.52 15.74
N SER A 449 -6.50 10.78 14.92
CA SER A 449 -6.41 10.85 13.45
C SER A 449 -7.09 12.07 12.82
N ASP A 450 -7.90 12.79 13.59
CA ASP A 450 -8.54 14.04 13.17
C ASP A 450 -8.58 15.02 14.35
N PHE A 451 -8.86 16.29 14.07
CA PHE A 451 -9.04 17.31 15.09
C PHE A 451 -10.32 17.09 15.89
N TYR A 452 -10.24 17.39 17.19
CA TYR A 452 -11.38 17.37 18.08
C TYR A 452 -12.41 18.45 17.71
N ASP A 453 -13.68 18.06 17.59
CA ASP A 453 -14.80 18.98 17.39
C ASP A 453 -15.77 18.91 18.58
N PRO A 454 -15.87 19.98 19.39
CA PRO A 454 -16.81 20.05 20.50
C PRO A 454 -18.28 19.82 20.10
N LYS A 455 -18.67 20.14 18.85
CA LYS A 455 -20.05 20.00 18.36
C LYS A 455 -20.39 18.57 17.95
N ASP A 456 -19.39 17.76 17.67
CA ASP A 456 -19.53 16.36 17.25
C ASP A 456 -19.21 15.39 18.40
N GLN A 457 -19.12 15.90 19.63
CA GLN A 457 -18.62 15.14 20.76
C GLN A 457 -19.73 14.39 21.49
N TYR A 458 -19.70 13.07 21.45
CA TYR A 458 -20.67 12.19 22.12
C TYR A 458 -20.00 11.30 23.17
N SER A 459 -20.81 10.66 24.01
CA SER A 459 -20.37 9.64 24.96
C SER A 459 -21.46 8.62 25.17
N ILE A 460 -21.10 7.34 25.20
CA ILE A 460 -21.98 6.29 25.71
C ILE A 460 -21.80 6.20 27.23
N ARG A 461 -22.87 5.85 27.93
CA ARG A 461 -22.83 5.58 29.37
C ARG A 461 -21.93 4.39 29.69
N TYR A 462 -21.11 4.53 30.72
CA TYR A 462 -20.24 3.46 31.19
C TYR A 462 -21.03 2.34 31.90
N ASP A 463 -22.20 2.67 32.46
CA ASP A 463 -23.13 1.80 33.20
C ASP A 463 -24.34 1.37 32.36
N ASP A 464 -24.21 1.39 31.03
CA ASP A 464 -25.28 0.97 30.13
C ASP A 464 -25.65 -0.51 30.34
N GLN A 465 -26.96 -0.77 30.50
CA GLN A 465 -27.46 -2.11 30.82
C GLN A 465 -27.33 -3.11 29.66
N TYR A 466 -27.36 -2.65 28.41
CA TYR A 466 -27.22 -3.52 27.25
C TYR A 466 -25.76 -3.92 27.06
N LEU A 467 -24.86 -2.93 27.08
CA LEU A 467 -23.43 -3.19 26.93
C LEU A 467 -22.89 -3.99 28.12
N ASN A 468 -23.39 -3.72 29.33
CA ASN A 468 -23.04 -4.44 30.56
C ASN A 468 -21.51 -4.62 30.71
N ILE A 469 -20.79 -3.50 30.62
CA ILE A 469 -19.33 -3.48 30.57
C ILE A 469 -18.75 -3.87 31.93
N ASP A 470 -17.84 -4.84 31.92
CA ASP A 470 -17.04 -5.17 33.09
C ASP A 470 -15.84 -4.22 33.20
N TRP A 471 -15.91 -3.32 34.18
CA TRP A 471 -14.83 -2.39 34.53
C TRP A 471 -13.82 -2.99 35.53
N GLY A 472 -13.74 -4.32 35.63
CA GLY A 472 -12.67 -5.07 36.28
C GLY A 472 -12.81 -5.26 37.79
N GLY A 473 -13.83 -4.66 38.42
CA GLY A 473 -14.21 -4.89 39.83
C GLY A 473 -13.18 -4.47 40.88
N GLU A 474 -12.06 -3.86 40.50
CA GLU A 474 -10.99 -3.43 41.43
C GLU A 474 -11.39 -2.20 42.25
N ILE A 475 -12.34 -1.40 41.74
CA ILE A 475 -12.87 -0.19 42.37
C ILE A 475 -14.40 -0.29 42.29
N SER A 476 -15.10 0.00 43.38
CA SER A 476 -16.57 0.02 43.37
C SER A 476 -17.09 1.12 42.44
N ALA A 477 -18.16 0.85 41.71
CA ALA A 477 -18.78 1.84 40.82
C ALA A 477 -19.24 3.10 41.58
N ASP A 478 -19.61 2.96 42.86
CA ASP A 478 -19.97 4.09 43.73
C ASP A 478 -18.79 5.03 44.03
N ASP A 479 -17.56 4.53 43.90
CA ASP A 479 -16.33 5.28 44.14
C ASP A 479 -15.75 5.91 42.86
N TYR A 480 -16.44 5.77 41.72
CA TYR A 480 -15.97 6.33 40.45
C TYR A 480 -16.02 7.86 40.45
N VAL A 481 -14.89 8.47 40.07
CA VAL A 481 -14.78 9.90 39.83
C VAL A 481 -15.13 10.18 38.38
N LEU A 482 -16.34 10.69 38.16
CA LEU A 482 -16.94 10.95 36.84
C LEU A 482 -17.15 12.43 36.59
N SER A 483 -16.96 12.88 35.35
CA SER A 483 -17.39 14.22 34.94
C SER A 483 -18.93 14.28 34.78
N PRO A 484 -19.55 15.48 34.86
CA PRO A 484 -20.99 15.63 34.57
C PRO A 484 -21.37 15.08 33.20
N LYS A 485 -20.48 15.26 32.22
CA LYS A 485 -20.66 14.74 30.87
C LYS A 485 -20.73 13.21 30.85
N ASP A 486 -19.81 12.53 31.55
CA ASP A 486 -19.77 11.06 31.55
C ASP A 486 -21.00 10.45 32.23
N ARG A 487 -21.56 11.15 33.24
CA ARG A 487 -22.82 10.77 33.90
C ARG A 487 -24.04 10.93 33.00
N GLN A 488 -23.96 11.85 32.03
CA GLN A 488 -25.04 12.21 31.10
C GLN A 488 -24.80 11.63 29.69
N GLY A 489 -23.91 10.64 29.55
CA GLY A 489 -23.77 9.91 28.30
C GLY A 489 -25.11 9.32 27.83
N MET A 490 -25.24 9.06 26.54
CA MET A 490 -26.39 8.36 25.99
C MET A 490 -26.32 6.87 26.34
N THR A 491 -27.47 6.27 26.60
CA THR A 491 -27.62 4.82 26.64
C THR A 491 -27.36 4.22 25.26
N TRP A 492 -27.07 2.93 25.19
CA TRP A 492 -26.94 2.19 23.94
C TRP A 492 -28.23 2.28 23.11
N SER A 493 -29.39 2.19 23.76
CA SER A 493 -30.67 2.35 23.07
C SER A 493 -30.85 3.74 22.45
N GLU A 494 -30.48 4.80 23.16
CA GLU A 494 -30.51 6.16 22.60
C GLU A 494 -29.50 6.33 21.45
N PHE A 495 -28.33 5.71 21.55
CA PHE A 495 -27.36 5.65 20.45
C PHE A 495 -27.97 4.99 19.21
N LEU A 496 -28.55 3.79 19.35
CA LEU A 496 -29.18 3.06 18.24
C LEU A 496 -30.33 3.84 17.59
N ASN A 497 -31.13 4.57 18.37
CA ASN A 497 -32.22 5.39 17.84
C ASN A 497 -31.74 6.63 17.07
N SER A 498 -30.46 6.96 17.16
CA SER A 498 -29.87 8.18 16.60
C SER A 498 -29.01 7.95 15.36
N ILE A 499 -28.86 6.69 14.92
CA ILE A 499 -28.06 6.29 13.75
C ILE A 499 -28.92 5.75 12.62
#